data_AF-A0A8J2KJI5-F1
#
_entry.id   AF-A0A8J2KJI5-F1
#
_cell.length_a   1.000
_cell.length_b   1.000
_cell.length_c   1.000
_cell.angle_alpha   90.00
_cell.angle_beta   90.00
_cell.angle_gamma   90.00
#
_symmetry.space_group_name_H-M   'P 1'
#
loop_
_entity.id
_entity.type
_entity.pdbx_description
1 polymer ?
#
loop_
_entity_poly.entity_id
_entity_poly.type
_entity_poly.pdbx_seq_one_letter_code
_entity_poly.pdbx_strand_id
1 'polypeptide(L)'
;MYATVPIIADDRCKEFYGKNEIFETMVCAGYRQGGTDSCQGDSGGPLVCNGELTGIVSWGVGCARPSYPGVYTQVSYYTKWIESLGCFDYVAPEAEEVASNNNSFFTFPFFWP
;
A
#
# COMPACT_ATOMS: atom_id res chain seq x y z
N MET A 1 -3.58 12.95 -4.17
CA MET A 1 -5.03 12.71 -4.00
C MET A 1 -5.19 11.55 -3.04
N TYR A 2 -6.25 11.50 -2.22
CA TYR A 2 -6.53 10.36 -1.34
C TYR A 2 -8.00 9.95 -1.47
N ALA A 3 -8.32 8.72 -1.11
CA ALA A 3 -9.67 8.19 -1.07
C ALA A 3 -9.85 7.29 0.15
N THR A 4 -11.08 7.17 0.63
CA THR A 4 -11.41 6.32 1.79
C THR A 4 -12.17 5.09 1.33
N VAL A 5 -11.62 3.93 1.66
CA VAL A 5 -12.20 2.62 1.38
C VAL A 5 -12.22 1.77 2.65
N PRO A 6 -13.25 0.94 2.87
CA PRO A 6 -13.28 0.05 4.02
C PRO A 6 -12.43 -1.20 3.77
N ILE A 7 -11.82 -1.73 4.83
CA ILE A 7 -11.18 -3.05 4.81
C ILE A 7 -12.27 -4.13 4.67
N ILE A 8 -12.00 -5.12 3.83
CA ILE A 8 -12.84 -6.29 3.61
C ILE A 8 -12.14 -7.50 4.19
N ALA A 9 -12.84 -8.28 5.00
CA ALA A 9 -12.34 -9.54 5.54
C ALA A 9 -12.02 -10.55 4.42
N ASP A 10 -10.96 -11.34 4.61
CA ASP A 10 -10.44 -12.27 3.60
C ASP A 10 -11.47 -13.27 3.09
N ASP A 11 -12.33 -13.78 3.99
CA ASP A 11 -13.42 -14.71 3.65
C ASP A 11 -14.37 -14.10 2.62
N ARG A 12 -14.75 -12.84 2.84
CA ARG A 12 -15.59 -12.08 1.93
C ARG A 12 -14.85 -11.69 0.65
N CYS A 13 -13.56 -11.37 0.73
CA CYS A 13 -12.79 -11.09 -0.48
C CYS A 13 -12.65 -12.34 -1.37
N LYS A 14 -12.53 -13.53 -0.77
CA LYS A 14 -12.53 -14.83 -1.47
C LYS A 14 -13.86 -15.13 -2.14
N GLU A 15 -14.99 -14.57 -1.70
CA GLU A 15 -16.27 -14.66 -2.42
C GLU A 15 -16.25 -13.90 -3.75
N PHE A 16 -15.43 -12.84 -3.85
CA PHE A 16 -15.30 -12.00 -5.04
C PHE A 16 -14.30 -12.56 -6.05
N TYR A 17 -13.11 -12.97 -5.57
CA TYR A 17 -12.00 -13.40 -6.43
C TYR A 17 -11.85 -14.92 -6.55
N GLY A 18 -12.40 -15.68 -5.60
CA GLY A 18 -12.18 -17.11 -5.47
C GLY A 18 -11.18 -17.45 -4.37
N LYS A 19 -11.34 -18.64 -3.78
CA LYS A 19 -10.58 -19.08 -2.59
C LYS A 19 -9.08 -19.21 -2.80
N ASN A 20 -8.64 -19.37 -4.05
CA ASN A 20 -7.24 -19.61 -4.41
C ASN A 20 -6.51 -18.35 -4.89
N GLU A 21 -7.20 -17.20 -4.97
CA GLU A 21 -6.62 -15.94 -5.45
C GLU A 21 -6.25 -14.99 -4.32
N ILE A 22 -6.86 -15.15 -3.14
CA ILE A 22 -6.62 -14.30 -1.96
C ILE A 22 -5.89 -15.09 -0.90
N PHE A 23 -4.65 -14.68 -0.62
CA PHE A 23 -3.75 -15.29 0.36
C PHE A 23 -3.70 -14.46 1.64
N GLU A 24 -3.21 -15.06 2.73
CA GLU A 24 -2.97 -14.37 4.01
C GLU A 24 -1.93 -13.24 3.92
N THR A 25 -1.18 -13.17 2.81
CA THR A 25 -0.24 -12.10 2.52
C THR A 25 -0.91 -10.86 1.92
N MET A 26 -2.23 -10.87 1.79
CA MET A 26 -3.02 -9.85 1.11
C MET A 26 -4.10 -9.30 2.04
N VAL A 27 -4.53 -8.07 1.76
CA VAL A 27 -5.68 -7.44 2.39
C VAL A 27 -6.51 -6.76 1.31
N CYS A 28 -7.83 -6.92 1.37
CA CYS A 28 -8.73 -6.30 0.40
C CYS A 28 -9.35 -5.03 0.97
N ALA A 29 -9.54 -4.02 0.14
CA ALA A 29 -10.24 -2.80 0.53
C ALA A 29 -11.06 -2.23 -0.62
N GLY A 30 -12.28 -1.79 -0.33
CA GLY A 30 -13.18 -1.24 -1.34
C GLY A 30 -14.65 -1.39 -0.99
N TYR A 31 -15.51 -0.80 -1.82
CA TYR A 31 -16.95 -0.95 -1.66
C TYR A 31 -17.49 -2.07 -2.54
N ARG A 32 -18.46 -2.84 -2.06
CA ARG A 32 -19.11 -3.92 -2.84
C ARG A 32 -19.68 -3.40 -4.15
N GLN A 33 -20.27 -2.21 -4.14
CA GLN A 33 -20.82 -1.57 -5.34
C GLN A 33 -19.76 -0.95 -6.27
N GLY A 34 -18.47 -1.00 -5.93
CA GLY A 34 -17.41 -0.31 -6.66
C GLY A 34 -17.44 1.21 -6.43
N GLY A 35 -16.97 1.97 -7.43
CA GLY A 35 -16.98 3.44 -7.45
C GLY A 35 -15.72 4.11 -6.89
N THR A 36 -15.10 3.55 -5.83
CA THR A 36 -13.85 4.07 -5.25
C THR A 36 -12.86 2.95 -5.07
N ASP A 37 -11.66 3.13 -5.65
CA ASP A 37 -10.60 2.13 -5.68
C ASP A 37 -9.27 2.78 -6.06
N SER A 38 -8.17 2.09 -5.77
CA SER A 38 -6.88 2.34 -6.40
C SER A 38 -6.92 1.96 -7.89
N CYS A 39 -6.06 2.56 -8.72
CA CYS A 39 -6.01 2.24 -10.14
C CYS A 39 -4.57 2.21 -10.68
N GLN A 40 -4.44 2.19 -12.01
CA GLN A 40 -3.16 2.18 -12.69
C GLN A 40 -2.35 3.43 -12.33
N GLY A 41 -1.10 3.21 -11.92
CA GLY A 41 -0.22 4.27 -11.44
C GLY A 41 -0.20 4.45 -9.92
N ASP A 42 -1.14 3.84 -9.18
CA ASP A 42 -1.15 3.86 -7.72
C ASP A 42 -0.35 2.70 -7.10
N SER A 43 0.10 1.72 -7.90
CA SER A 43 0.85 0.55 -7.43
C SER A 43 2.08 0.94 -6.63
N GLY A 44 2.28 0.29 -5.47
CA GLY A 44 3.30 0.67 -4.49
C GLY A 44 2.87 1.78 -3.53
N GLY A 45 1.73 2.43 -3.78
CA GLY A 45 1.15 3.44 -2.91
C GLY A 45 0.62 2.89 -1.59
N PRO A 46 0.47 3.73 -0.56
CA PRO A 46 0.11 3.28 0.79
C PRO A 46 -1.40 3.15 0.99
N LEU A 47 -1.81 2.08 1.67
CA LEU A 47 -3.09 1.96 2.36
C LEU A 47 -2.85 2.17 3.86
N VAL A 48 -3.39 3.25 4.41
CA VAL A 48 -3.17 3.66 5.82
C VAL A 48 -4.46 3.50 6.62
N CYS A 49 -4.38 2.82 7.76
CA CYS A 49 -5.46 2.73 8.74
C CYS A 49 -4.96 3.29 10.08
N ASN A 50 -5.71 4.22 10.69
CA ASN A 50 -5.36 4.84 11.98
C ASN A 50 -3.93 5.41 12.06
N GLY A 51 -3.40 5.90 10.93
CA GLY A 51 -2.03 6.43 10.84
C GLY A 51 -0.94 5.38 10.62
N GLU A 52 -1.29 4.10 10.56
CA GLU A 52 -0.36 3.00 10.34
C GLU A 52 -0.43 2.46 8.91
N LEU A 53 0.72 2.20 8.30
CA LEU A 53 0.81 1.55 6.99
C LEU A 53 0.31 0.10 7.10
N THR A 54 -0.88 -0.14 6.56
CA THR A 54 -1.59 -1.41 6.68
C THR A 54 -1.47 -2.24 5.39
N GLY A 55 -1.44 -1.57 4.25
CA GLY A 55 -1.29 -2.23 2.96
C GLY A 55 -0.50 -1.44 1.93
N ILE A 56 -0.10 -2.13 0.87
CA ILE A 56 0.56 -1.56 -0.31
C ILE A 56 -0.28 -1.90 -1.54
N VAL A 57 -0.64 -0.91 -2.35
CA VAL A 57 -1.43 -1.12 -3.57
C VAL A 57 -0.74 -2.15 -4.45
N SER A 58 -1.44 -3.24 -4.77
CA SER A 58 -0.86 -4.37 -5.50
C SER A 58 -1.58 -4.62 -6.81
N TRP A 59 -2.85 -5.06 -6.77
CA TRP A 59 -3.59 -5.46 -7.97
C TRP A 59 -5.11 -5.40 -7.78
N GLY A 60 -5.84 -5.59 -8.87
CA GLY A 60 -7.30 -5.62 -8.91
C GLY A 60 -7.80 -6.00 -10.31
N VAL A 61 -9.11 -6.26 -10.45
CA VAL A 61 -9.72 -6.54 -11.76
C VAL A 61 -10.38 -5.26 -12.26
N GLY A 62 -9.69 -4.57 -13.17
CA GLY A 62 -10.07 -3.19 -13.52
C GLY A 62 -9.90 -2.26 -12.32
N CYS A 63 -10.63 -1.15 -12.32
CA CYS A 63 -10.65 -0.20 -11.20
C CYS A 63 -12.10 0.13 -10.84
N ALA A 64 -12.39 0.19 -9.54
CA ALA A 64 -13.69 0.64 -9.02
C ALA A 64 -14.88 -0.19 -9.52
N ARG A 65 -14.65 -1.46 -9.86
CA ARG A 65 -15.69 -2.36 -10.36
C ARG A 65 -16.54 -2.92 -9.22
N PRO A 66 -17.87 -3.06 -9.41
CA PRO A 66 -18.70 -3.78 -8.47
C PRO A 66 -18.17 -5.19 -8.25
N SER A 67 -18.15 -5.64 -7.00
CA SER A 67 -17.69 -6.97 -6.58
C SER A 67 -16.23 -7.29 -6.89
N TYR A 68 -15.39 -6.30 -7.20
CA TYR A 68 -13.95 -6.49 -7.40
C TYR A 68 -13.19 -5.39 -6.64
N PRO A 69 -13.05 -5.52 -5.31
CA PRO A 69 -12.30 -4.56 -4.50
C PRO A 69 -10.81 -4.62 -4.80
N GLY A 70 -10.09 -3.52 -4.57
CA GLY A 70 -8.63 -3.50 -4.67
C GLY A 70 -7.98 -4.49 -3.70
N VAL A 71 -6.90 -5.12 -4.16
CA VAL A 71 -6.09 -6.06 -3.39
C VAL A 71 -4.73 -5.44 -3.11
N TYR A 72 -4.36 -5.45 -1.83
CA TYR A 72 -3.17 -4.82 -1.30
C TYR A 72 -2.29 -5.88 -0.64
N THR A 73 -0.98 -5.68 -0.64
CA THR A 73 -0.07 -6.49 0.19
C THR A 73 -0.36 -6.20 1.66
N GLN A 74 -0.55 -7.22 2.51
CA GLN A 74 -0.78 -7.04 3.93
C GLN A 74 0.55 -6.79 4.66
N VAL A 75 0.81 -5.55 5.07
CA VAL A 75 2.12 -5.15 5.63
C VAL A 75 2.43 -5.88 6.94
N SER A 76 1.42 -6.13 7.78
CA SER A 76 1.58 -6.85 9.05
C SER A 76 2.17 -8.26 8.86
N TYR A 77 1.85 -8.93 7.74
CA TYR A 77 2.38 -10.25 7.41
C TYR A 77 3.91 -10.22 7.18
N TYR A 78 4.43 -9.11 6.65
CA TYR A 78 5.82 -8.99 6.24
C TYR A 78 6.73 -8.29 7.27
N THR A 79 6.21 -7.89 8.42
CA THR A 79 6.95 -7.17 9.48
C THR A 79 8.30 -7.81 9.81
N LYS A 80 8.34 -9.11 10.09
CA LYS A 80 9.59 -9.84 10.38
C LYS A 80 10.60 -9.80 9.24
N TRP A 81 10.12 -9.91 7.99
CA TRP A 81 11.00 -9.83 6.83
C TRP A 81 11.56 -8.41 6.68
N ILE A 82 10.73 -7.37 6.84
CA ILE A 82 11.17 -5.97 6.79
C ILE A 82 12.20 -5.69 7.89
N GLU A 83 11.95 -6.14 9.12
CA GLU A 83 12.88 -6.02 10.25
C GLU A 83 14.22 -6.70 9.96
N SER A 84 14.20 -7.87 9.31
CA SER A 84 15.43 -8.61 8.96
C SER A 84 16.32 -7.90 7.94
N LEU A 85 15.81 -6.92 7.20
CA LEU A 85 16.61 -6.14 6.25
C LEU A 85 17.59 -5.19 6.94
N GLY A 86 17.43 -4.91 8.24
CA GLY A 86 18.30 -4.00 8.98
C GLY A 86 18.18 -2.52 8.59
N CYS A 87 17.19 -2.15 7.77
CA CYS A 87 16.96 -0.76 7.36
C CYS A 87 16.52 0.15 8.51
N PHE A 88 16.08 -0.42 9.65
CA PHE A 88 15.75 0.34 10.85
C PHE A 88 16.98 0.90 11.57
N ASP A 89 18.14 0.26 11.42
CA ASP A 89 19.42 0.73 11.96
C ASP A 89 20.21 1.55 10.94
N TYR A 90 19.69 1.70 9.72
CA TYR A 90 20.30 2.51 8.67
C TYR A 90 20.05 3.99 8.93
N VAL A 91 20.82 4.56 9.84
CA VAL A 91 21.00 6.01 9.94
C VAL A 91 21.84 6.41 8.74
N ALA A 92 21.22 7.07 7.75
CA ALA A 92 22.00 7.69 6.68
C ALA A 92 23.07 8.58 7.32
N PRO A 93 24.36 8.42 7.00
CA PRO A 93 25.46 9.14 7.66
C PRO A 93 25.47 10.66 7.45
N GLU A 94 24.42 11.22 6.82
CA GLU A 94 24.28 12.64 6.48
C GLU A 94 23.13 13.33 7.25
N ALA A 95 22.50 12.67 8.23
CA ALA A 95 21.38 13.22 8.99
C ALA A 95 21.78 14.25 10.09
N GLU A 96 23.04 14.70 10.17
CA GLU A 96 23.50 15.70 11.14
C GLU A 96 23.56 17.16 10.62
N GLU A 97 23.32 17.46 9.34
CA GLU A 97 23.32 18.84 8.83
C GLU A 97 22.02 19.26 8.10
N VAL A 98 20.89 19.32 8.81
CA VAL A 98 19.77 20.18 8.39
C VAL A 98 19.32 21.08 9.53
N ALA A 99 20.28 21.86 10.05
CA ALA A 99 20.00 23.21 10.51
C ALA A 99 20.33 24.15 9.34
N SER A 100 19.38 25.00 8.94
CA SER A 100 19.47 25.97 7.84
C SER A 100 19.17 25.44 6.43
N ASN A 101 17.92 25.11 6.15
CA ASN A 101 17.08 25.90 5.24
C ASN A 101 15.75 25.18 5.01
N ASN A 102 14.65 25.86 5.34
CA ASN A 102 13.28 25.36 5.31
C ASN A 102 12.78 25.07 3.89
N ASN A 103 13.24 23.98 3.25
CA ASN A 103 12.59 23.37 2.09
C ASN A 103 13.23 22.00 1.78
N SER A 104 12.75 20.95 2.45
CA SER A 104 13.13 19.57 2.13
C SER A 104 12.00 18.90 1.35
N PHE A 105 11.94 19.21 0.06
CA PHE A 105 11.22 18.38 -0.92
C PHE A 105 12.09 17.16 -1.22
N PHE A 106 11.51 15.97 -1.12
CA PHE A 106 12.11 14.74 -1.66
C PHE A 106 12.15 14.86 -3.19
N THR A 107 13.27 15.32 -3.74
CA THR A 107 13.52 15.28 -5.18
C THR A 107 14.15 13.93 -5.52
N PHE A 108 13.40 13.05 -6.20
CA PHE A 108 14.02 11.95 -6.95
C PHE A 108 14.80 12.58 -8.11
N PRO A 109 16.12 12.34 -8.24
CA PRO A 109 16.85 12.80 -9.40
C PRO A 109 16.30 12.05 -10.61
N PHE A 110 15.70 12.79 -11.54
CA PHE A 110 15.36 12.32 -12.87
C PHE A 110 16.63 11.78 -13.54
N PHE A 111 16.77 10.45 -13.57
CA PHE A 111 17.62 9.75 -14.51
C PHE A 111 16.82 8.61 -15.12
N TRP A 112 16.17 8.90 -16.25
CA TRP A 112 16.03 7.95 -17.33
C TRP A 112 16.54 8.62 -18.60
N PRO A 113 17.18 7.86 -19.52
CA PRO A 113 17.72 8.40 -20.78
C PRO A 113 16.63 8.94 -21.70
#